data_AF-A0A521GQC2-F1
#
_entry.id   AF-A0A521GQC2-F1
#
_cell.length_a   1.000
_cell.length_b   1.000
_cell.length_c   1.000
_cell.angle_alpha   90.00
_cell.angle_beta   90.00
_cell.angle_gamma   90.00
#
_symmetry.space_group_name_H-M   'P 1'
#
loop_
_entity.id
_entity.type
_entity.pdbx_description
1 polymer ?
#
loop_
_entity_poly.entity_id
_entity_poly.type
_entity_poly.pdbx_seq_one_letter_code
_entity_poly.pdbx_strand_id
1 'polypeptide(L)'
;MAKIINAGSDLIDLRPTDHLWLKTAYADPQFAYNYFAQVYHPNAKLWVQKQFADILYKAAEISWNRFGWKLVILDALRPTEAQGHMYAICERDFSHAAARMNKIPSDLVAPSGRGAHPRGWAVDLAPVTEDGKLIDFGGHFDQFWRPFSLRAREFQSPFSTDAEILKRRDDLENLMQEVGRAHGQPLSCKISDEWWDFRPVPDYYNQFAPLSNNDLPDYMRMLPSDDVPPRNYKDPVLFEAVSKDASGKVTYAPIAERFAQNRPPAEILLPVAS
;
A
#
# COMPACT_ATOMS: atom_id res chain seq x y z
N MET A 1 2.14 -20.92 21.88
CA MET A 1 1.18 -21.10 20.77
C MET A 1 0.71 -19.73 20.32
N ALA A 2 0.52 -19.52 19.01
CA ALA A 2 -0.04 -18.27 18.52
C ALA A 2 -1.54 -18.19 18.89
N LYS A 3 -2.01 -16.99 19.23
CA LYS A 3 -3.42 -16.64 19.41
C LYS A 3 -4.13 -16.81 18.07
N ILE A 4 -5.27 -17.50 18.11
CA ILE A 4 -6.16 -17.63 16.96
C ILE A 4 -6.94 -16.32 16.85
N ILE A 5 -6.95 -15.72 15.67
CA ILE A 5 -7.81 -14.57 15.37
C ILE A 5 -9.18 -15.12 15.02
N ASN A 6 -10.22 -14.71 15.73
CA ASN A 6 -11.59 -14.94 15.31
C ASN A 6 -12.01 -13.80 14.39
N ALA A 7 -11.89 -14.00 13.07
CA ALA A 7 -12.12 -12.97 12.07
C ALA A 7 -13.46 -12.24 12.25
N GLY A 8 -14.53 -12.94 12.64
CA GLY A 8 -15.87 -12.36 12.82
C GLY A 8 -16.02 -11.43 14.02
N SER A 9 -15.16 -11.54 15.04
CA SER A 9 -15.21 -10.70 16.25
C SER A 9 -14.04 -9.74 16.40
N ASP A 10 -12.87 -10.11 15.87
CA ASP A 10 -11.62 -9.42 16.12
C ASP A 10 -11.30 -8.41 15.00
N LEU A 11 -11.81 -8.66 13.79
CA LEU A 11 -11.63 -7.78 12.65
C LEU A 11 -12.86 -6.91 12.41
N ILE A 12 -12.63 -5.68 11.93
CA ILE A 12 -13.67 -4.77 11.51
C ILE A 12 -13.44 -4.25 10.09
N ASP A 13 -14.53 -4.04 9.37
CA ASP A 13 -14.58 -3.35 8.07
C ASP A 13 -14.31 -1.86 8.35
N LEU A 14 -13.20 -1.31 7.88
CA LEU A 14 -12.97 0.12 8.00
C LEU A 14 -14.10 0.89 7.30
N ARG A 15 -14.49 2.02 7.90
CA ARG A 15 -15.49 2.93 7.33
C ARG A 15 -14.83 4.26 6.99
N PRO A 16 -15.20 4.89 5.87
CA PRO A 16 -14.69 6.22 5.58
C PRO A 16 -15.23 7.21 6.62
N THR A 17 -14.44 8.25 6.88
CA THR A 17 -14.81 9.42 7.68
C THR A 17 -14.44 10.68 6.90
N ASP A 18 -14.64 11.86 7.50
CA ASP A 18 -14.22 13.14 6.92
C ASP A 18 -12.70 13.20 6.65
N HIS A 19 -11.91 12.43 7.39
CA HIS A 19 -10.44 12.47 7.35
C HIS A 19 -9.78 11.13 7.03
N LEU A 20 -10.51 10.02 7.10
CA LEU A 20 -10.04 8.69 6.71
C LEU A 20 -10.80 8.22 5.45
N TRP A 21 -10.07 8.08 4.35
CA TRP A 21 -10.59 7.61 3.08
C TRP A 21 -10.13 6.18 2.81
N LEU A 22 -10.87 5.47 1.97
CA LEU A 22 -10.64 4.04 1.71
C LEU A 22 -10.55 3.81 0.20
N LYS A 23 -9.50 3.12 -0.24
CA LYS A 23 -9.33 2.68 -1.62
C LYS A 23 -8.59 1.35 -1.63
N THR A 24 -9.27 0.24 -1.83
CA THR A 24 -8.64 -1.07 -1.90
C THR A 24 -7.77 -1.20 -3.17
N ALA A 25 -6.49 -0.85 -3.07
CA ALA A 25 -5.58 -0.73 -4.22
C ALA A 25 -5.51 -2.02 -5.06
N TYR A 26 -5.43 -3.16 -4.38
CA TYR A 26 -5.28 -4.46 -5.01
C TYR A 26 -6.59 -5.07 -5.53
N ALA A 27 -7.74 -4.44 -5.29
CA ALA A 27 -9.01 -4.82 -5.90
C ALA A 27 -9.26 -4.11 -7.24
N ASP A 28 -8.55 -3.01 -7.50
CA ASP A 28 -8.74 -2.18 -8.68
C ASP A 28 -7.62 -2.41 -9.71
N PRO A 29 -7.92 -3.06 -10.86
CA PRO A 29 -6.94 -3.28 -11.91
C PRO A 29 -6.48 -1.99 -12.61
N GLN A 30 -7.19 -0.87 -12.43
CA GLN A 30 -6.86 0.42 -13.04
C GLN A 30 -6.13 1.36 -12.08
N PHE A 31 -5.86 0.94 -10.84
CA PHE A 31 -5.14 1.77 -9.90
C PHE A 31 -3.68 1.92 -10.35
N ALA A 32 -3.32 3.14 -10.75
CA ALA A 32 -2.06 3.44 -11.44
C ALA A 32 -0.80 3.07 -10.64
N TYR A 33 -0.92 2.93 -9.32
CA TYR A 33 0.19 2.63 -8.42
C TYR A 33 0.23 1.18 -7.93
N ASN A 34 -0.70 0.33 -8.38
CA ASN A 34 -0.70 -1.08 -8.03
C ASN A 34 0.30 -1.86 -8.90
N TYR A 35 1.45 -2.22 -8.33
CA TYR A 35 2.50 -2.97 -9.03
C TYR A 35 2.07 -4.43 -9.33
N PHE A 36 1.19 -5.01 -8.52
CA PHE A 36 0.85 -6.43 -8.55
C PHE A 36 -0.37 -6.78 -9.42
N ALA A 37 -0.92 -5.79 -10.14
CA ALA A 37 -2.23 -5.89 -10.78
C ALA A 37 -3.33 -6.31 -9.79
N GLN A 38 -4.51 -6.67 -10.28
CA GLN A 38 -5.61 -7.06 -9.40
C GLN A 38 -5.30 -8.37 -8.68
N VAL A 39 -5.09 -8.31 -7.36
CA VAL A 39 -4.90 -9.48 -6.49
C VAL A 39 -6.20 -9.84 -5.78
N TYR A 40 -6.98 -8.83 -5.36
CA TYR A 40 -8.23 -9.03 -4.63
C TYR A 40 -9.45 -9.03 -5.56
N HIS A 41 -10.56 -9.63 -5.11
CA HIS A 41 -11.83 -9.48 -5.84
C HIS A 41 -12.32 -8.02 -5.78
N PRO A 42 -13.12 -7.54 -6.77
CA PRO A 42 -13.51 -6.12 -6.86
C PRO A 42 -14.28 -5.55 -5.66
N ASN A 43 -14.92 -6.41 -4.87
CA ASN A 43 -15.72 -6.01 -3.71
C ASN A 43 -14.95 -6.20 -2.38
N ALA A 44 -13.64 -6.45 -2.45
CA ALA A 44 -12.83 -6.69 -1.27
C ALA A 44 -12.76 -5.44 -0.40
N LYS A 45 -12.83 -5.65 0.91
CA LYS A 45 -12.91 -4.59 1.91
C LYS A 45 -11.61 -4.48 2.69
N LEU A 46 -11.45 -3.38 3.41
CA LEU A 46 -10.26 -3.14 4.23
C LEU A 46 -10.54 -3.58 5.66
N TRP A 47 -10.19 -4.84 5.95
CA TRP A 47 -10.34 -5.43 7.28
C TRP A 47 -9.10 -5.19 8.13
N VAL A 48 -9.29 -4.73 9.35
CA VAL A 48 -8.21 -4.58 10.35
C VAL A 48 -8.66 -5.08 11.71
N GLN A 49 -7.71 -5.35 12.58
CA GLN A 49 -7.98 -5.60 13.99
C GLN A 49 -8.70 -4.41 14.60
N LYS A 50 -9.75 -4.67 15.39
CA LYS A 50 -10.60 -3.62 15.97
C LYS A 50 -9.79 -2.54 16.69
N GLN A 51 -8.83 -2.96 17.51
CA GLN A 51 -7.94 -2.06 18.25
C GLN A 51 -7.05 -1.22 17.32
N PHE A 52 -6.68 -1.76 16.16
CA PHE A 52 -5.89 -1.02 15.19
C PHE A 52 -6.72 0.03 14.46
N ALA A 53 -8.00 -0.24 14.21
CA ALA A 53 -8.89 0.75 13.61
C ALA A 53 -9.00 2.04 14.43
N ASP A 54 -9.08 1.94 15.76
CA ASP A 54 -9.13 3.10 16.65
C ASP A 54 -7.90 4.01 16.48
N ILE A 55 -6.71 3.39 16.31
CA ILE A 55 -5.47 4.11 16.01
C ILE A 55 -5.55 4.82 14.66
N LEU A 56 -6.09 4.16 13.63
CA LEU A 56 -6.21 4.75 12.28
C LEU A 56 -7.18 5.93 12.25
N TYR A 57 -8.35 5.79 12.89
CA TYR A 57 -9.32 6.88 12.99
C TYR A 57 -8.72 8.08 13.73
N LYS A 58 -8.01 7.84 14.84
CA LYS A 58 -7.38 8.93 15.59
C LYS A 58 -6.21 9.56 14.83
N ALA A 59 -5.43 8.76 14.12
CA ALA A 59 -4.34 9.26 13.29
C ALA A 59 -4.86 10.15 12.15
N ALA A 60 -5.96 9.77 11.50
CA ALA A 60 -6.59 10.59 10.46
C ALA A 60 -7.07 11.95 10.99
N GLU A 61 -7.73 11.97 12.15
CA GLU A 61 -8.17 13.22 12.80
C GLU A 61 -6.98 14.14 13.14
N ILE A 62 -5.93 13.59 13.74
CA ILE A 62 -4.74 14.37 14.12
C ILE A 62 -3.97 14.82 12.88
N SER A 63 -3.86 13.97 11.85
CA SER A 63 -3.23 14.30 10.56
C SER A 63 -3.88 15.52 9.92
N TRP A 64 -5.22 15.55 9.89
CA TRP A 64 -5.97 16.69 9.37
C TRP A 64 -5.69 17.96 10.17
N ASN A 65 -5.81 17.88 11.51
CA ASN A 65 -5.64 19.05 12.37
C ASN A 65 -4.22 19.62 12.38
N ARG A 66 -3.19 18.78 12.18
CA ARG A 66 -1.78 19.21 12.21
C ARG A 66 -1.25 19.62 10.85
N PHE A 67 -1.65 18.92 9.80
CA PHE A 67 -1.00 19.02 8.48
C PHE A 67 -1.98 19.35 7.35
N GLY A 68 -3.29 19.31 7.60
CA GLY A 68 -4.31 19.44 6.56
C GLY A 68 -4.39 18.22 5.64
N TRP A 69 -3.90 17.06 6.08
CA TRP A 69 -3.90 15.84 5.28
C TRP A 69 -5.01 14.89 5.71
N LYS A 70 -5.78 14.40 4.74
CA LYS A 70 -6.59 13.19 4.92
C LYS A 70 -5.70 11.97 4.71
N LEU A 71 -6.04 10.85 5.34
CA LEU A 71 -5.33 9.58 5.14
C LEU A 71 -6.18 8.65 4.29
N VAL A 72 -5.63 8.12 3.19
CA VAL A 72 -6.28 7.05 2.42
C VAL A 72 -5.63 5.71 2.76
N ILE A 73 -6.43 4.74 3.21
CA ILE A 73 -5.98 3.36 3.41
C ILE A 73 -6.07 2.63 2.08
N LEU A 74 -4.94 2.05 1.67
CA LEU A 74 -4.71 1.41 0.37
C LEU A 74 -4.71 -0.11 0.47
N ASP A 75 -4.15 -0.64 1.57
CA ASP A 75 -4.20 -2.07 1.91
C ASP A 75 -4.30 -2.28 3.43
N ALA A 76 -4.82 -3.45 3.82
CA ALA A 76 -5.04 -3.84 5.21
C ALA A 76 -4.81 -5.35 5.39
N LEU A 77 -5.81 -6.12 5.85
CA LEU A 77 -5.73 -7.58 5.85
C LEU A 77 -5.40 -8.12 4.45
N ARG A 78 -4.25 -8.79 4.34
CA ARG A 78 -3.82 -9.52 3.14
C ARG A 78 -3.68 -11.00 3.49
N PRO A 79 -4.66 -11.86 3.14
CA PRO A 79 -4.57 -13.28 3.48
C PRO A 79 -3.34 -13.96 2.88
N THR A 80 -2.94 -15.08 3.46
CA THR A 80 -1.70 -15.79 3.10
C THR A 80 -1.55 -16.06 1.60
N GLU A 81 -2.64 -16.35 0.93
CA GLU A 81 -2.73 -16.67 -0.49
C GLU A 81 -2.46 -15.42 -1.34
N ALA A 82 -3.05 -14.28 -0.97
CA ALA A 82 -2.81 -13.01 -1.66
C ALA A 82 -1.36 -12.53 -1.47
N GLN A 83 -0.81 -12.68 -0.26
CA GLN A 83 0.61 -12.43 -0.01
C GLN A 83 1.50 -13.35 -0.86
N GLY A 84 1.12 -14.63 -0.98
CA GLY A 84 1.80 -15.59 -1.82
C GLY A 84 1.77 -15.23 -3.31
N HIS A 85 0.62 -14.74 -3.81
CA HIS A 85 0.50 -14.27 -5.19
C HIS A 85 1.42 -13.07 -5.47
N MET A 86 1.44 -12.06 -4.60
CA MET A 86 2.34 -10.90 -4.74
C MET A 86 3.82 -11.32 -4.71
N TYR A 87 4.17 -12.22 -3.78
CA TYR A 87 5.53 -12.75 -3.68
C TYR A 87 5.93 -13.52 -4.96
N ALA A 88 5.04 -14.34 -5.52
CA ALA A 88 5.28 -15.06 -6.76
C ALA A 88 5.42 -14.14 -7.99
N ILE A 89 4.68 -13.02 -8.05
CA ILE A 89 4.86 -12.00 -9.09
C ILE A 89 6.28 -11.43 -9.01
N CYS A 90 6.74 -11.07 -7.80
CA CYS A 90 8.13 -10.63 -7.60
C CYS A 90 9.12 -11.67 -8.12
N GLU A 91 8.94 -12.95 -7.74
CA GLU A 91 9.83 -14.04 -8.15
C GLU A 91 9.90 -14.23 -9.68
N ARG A 92 8.76 -14.11 -10.37
CA ARG A 92 8.67 -14.30 -11.83
C ARG A 92 9.22 -13.11 -12.61
N ASP A 93 8.95 -11.89 -12.19
CA ASP A 93 9.43 -10.66 -12.85
C ASP A 93 10.96 -10.53 -12.77
N PHE A 94 11.64 -11.23 -11.85
CA PHE A 94 13.10 -11.31 -11.87
C PHE A 94 13.68 -12.01 -13.12
N SER A 95 12.87 -12.70 -13.93
CA SER A 95 13.34 -13.50 -15.08
C SER A 95 13.29 -12.79 -16.45
N HIS A 96 12.50 -11.72 -16.63
CA HIS A 96 12.32 -11.07 -17.93
C HIS A 96 12.81 -9.62 -17.93
N ALA A 97 13.94 -9.37 -18.62
CA ALA A 97 14.48 -8.10 -19.16
C ALA A 97 14.57 -6.80 -18.30
N ALA A 98 13.75 -6.58 -17.26
CA ALA A 98 13.90 -5.55 -16.22
C ALA A 98 15.02 -5.89 -15.21
N ALA A 99 15.57 -7.11 -15.29
CA ALA A 99 16.58 -7.70 -14.41
C ALA A 99 17.96 -6.99 -14.40
N ARG A 100 18.17 -5.92 -15.17
CA ARG A 100 19.39 -5.07 -15.09
C ARG A 100 19.15 -3.68 -14.49
N MET A 101 17.92 -3.18 -14.52
CA MET A 101 17.44 -1.93 -13.93
C MET A 101 17.47 -1.83 -12.41
N ASN A 102 16.69 -2.74 -11.82
CA ASN A 102 15.82 -2.31 -10.75
C ASN A 102 15.15 -3.60 -10.26
N LYS A 103 15.63 -4.16 -9.13
CA LYS A 103 15.02 -5.33 -8.48
C LYS A 103 14.15 -4.85 -7.34
N ILE A 104 12.90 -5.31 -7.22
CA ILE A 104 12.16 -5.20 -5.95
C ILE A 104 13.04 -5.91 -4.93
N PRO A 105 13.54 -5.22 -3.89
CA PRO A 105 14.35 -5.87 -2.88
C PRO A 105 13.51 -6.98 -2.22
N SER A 106 14.04 -8.20 -2.16
CA SER A 106 13.31 -9.39 -1.66
C SER A 106 12.87 -9.26 -0.20
N ASP A 107 13.39 -8.24 0.50
CA ASP A 107 13.05 -7.83 1.86
C ASP A 107 11.79 -6.94 1.95
N LEU A 108 11.26 -6.41 0.85
CA LEU A 108 10.06 -5.54 0.88
C LEU A 108 8.76 -6.33 0.78
N VAL A 109 8.73 -7.35 -0.06
CA VAL A 109 7.56 -8.23 -0.16
C VAL A 109 7.77 -9.47 0.71
N ALA A 110 7.05 -9.54 1.82
CA ALA A 110 7.14 -10.67 2.74
C ALA A 110 6.66 -11.99 2.09
N PRO A 111 7.25 -13.14 2.41
CA PRO A 111 6.72 -14.44 2.01
C PRO A 111 5.32 -14.69 2.61
N SER A 112 4.58 -15.64 2.03
CA SER A 112 3.26 -16.04 2.52
C SER A 112 3.27 -16.38 4.02
N GLY A 113 2.27 -15.90 4.76
CA GLY A 113 2.12 -16.09 6.21
C GLY A 113 3.07 -15.25 7.09
N ARG A 114 4.00 -14.50 6.49
CA ARG A 114 4.92 -13.58 7.19
C ARG A 114 4.36 -12.16 7.18
N GLY A 115 4.96 -11.28 7.98
CA GLY A 115 4.51 -9.89 8.11
C GLY A 115 3.21 -9.73 8.92
N ALA A 116 2.72 -8.50 8.99
CA ALA A 116 1.55 -8.16 9.81
C ALA A 116 0.24 -8.06 9.01
N HIS A 117 0.29 -7.91 7.67
CA HIS A 117 -0.91 -7.88 6.84
C HIS A 117 -1.76 -9.15 6.95
N PRO A 118 -1.20 -10.40 6.92
CA PRO A 118 -2.02 -11.60 7.10
C PRO A 118 -2.66 -11.72 8.48
N ARG A 119 -2.38 -10.82 9.41
CA ARG A 119 -2.92 -10.83 10.79
C ARG A 119 -3.89 -9.68 11.04
N GLY A 120 -4.18 -8.86 10.02
CA GLY A 120 -4.99 -7.65 10.16
C GLY A 120 -4.34 -6.56 11.01
N TRP A 121 -3.02 -6.63 11.21
CA TRP A 121 -2.24 -5.71 12.06
C TRP A 121 -1.31 -4.79 11.26
N ALA A 122 -1.46 -4.73 9.94
CA ALA A 122 -0.77 -3.76 9.08
C ALA A 122 -1.76 -3.02 8.22
N VAL A 123 -1.39 -1.80 7.86
CA VAL A 123 -2.02 -1.04 6.79
C VAL A 123 -0.95 -0.40 5.93
N ASP A 124 -1.27 -0.29 4.64
CA ASP A 124 -0.58 0.63 3.74
C ASP A 124 -1.46 1.86 3.55
N LEU A 125 -0.90 3.06 3.71
CA LEU A 125 -1.64 4.31 3.58
C LEU A 125 -0.87 5.40 2.84
N ALA A 126 -1.61 6.37 2.31
CA ALA A 126 -1.04 7.57 1.72
C ALA A 126 -1.76 8.83 2.24
N PRO A 127 -1.04 9.93 2.53
CA PRO A 127 -1.66 11.21 2.78
C PRO A 127 -2.15 11.86 1.48
N VAL A 128 -3.32 12.48 1.54
CA VAL A 128 -3.91 13.27 0.44
C VAL A 128 -4.39 14.63 0.94
N THR A 129 -4.46 15.61 0.05
CA THR A 129 -5.14 16.88 0.27
C THR A 129 -6.65 16.70 0.40
N GLU A 130 -7.35 17.78 0.74
CA GLU A 130 -8.82 17.78 0.85
C GLU A 130 -9.52 17.33 -0.45
N ASP A 131 -8.97 17.70 -1.61
CA ASP A 131 -9.44 17.37 -2.96
C ASP A 131 -8.89 16.04 -3.49
N GLY A 132 -8.19 15.25 -2.67
CA GLY A 132 -7.73 13.91 -3.03
C GLY A 132 -6.44 13.85 -3.83
N LYS A 133 -5.67 14.94 -3.93
CA LYS A 133 -4.33 14.88 -4.54
C LYS A 133 -3.35 14.26 -3.55
N LEU A 134 -2.51 13.35 -4.03
CA LEU A 134 -1.45 12.76 -3.20
C LEU A 134 -0.50 13.84 -2.70
N ILE A 135 -0.19 13.79 -1.40
CA ILE A 135 0.91 14.58 -0.87
C ILE A 135 2.22 14.01 -1.40
N ASP A 136 3.10 14.88 -1.88
CA ASP A 136 4.39 14.47 -2.42
C ASP A 136 5.33 14.02 -1.29
N PHE A 137 5.51 12.70 -1.21
CA PHE A 137 6.46 12.05 -0.31
C PHE A 137 7.75 11.69 -1.05
N GLY A 138 8.01 12.22 -2.24
CA GLY A 138 9.20 11.90 -3.06
C GLY A 138 9.12 10.56 -3.79
N GLY A 139 8.08 9.78 -3.57
CA GLY A 139 7.77 8.54 -4.25
C GLY A 139 6.29 8.19 -4.06
N HIS A 140 5.77 7.26 -4.85
CA HIS A 140 4.38 6.80 -4.72
C HIS A 140 4.28 5.51 -3.91
N PHE A 141 3.06 5.15 -3.51
CA PHE A 141 2.73 3.84 -2.93
C PHE A 141 3.22 2.70 -3.84
N ASP A 142 3.72 1.61 -3.27
CA ASP A 142 4.29 0.45 -3.99
C ASP A 142 5.47 0.77 -4.91
N GLN A 143 6.09 1.95 -4.77
CA GLN A 143 7.33 2.26 -5.47
C GLN A 143 8.52 1.62 -4.75
N PHE A 144 8.73 0.32 -4.95
CA PHE A 144 9.75 -0.49 -4.25
C PHE A 144 11.23 -0.15 -4.58
N TRP A 145 11.49 0.86 -5.41
CA TRP A 145 12.84 1.29 -5.75
C TRP A 145 13.41 2.21 -4.67
N ARG A 146 14.59 1.90 -4.15
CA ARG A 146 15.34 2.84 -3.30
C ARG A 146 15.87 4.00 -4.17
N PRO A 147 15.85 5.25 -3.68
CA PRO A 147 15.49 5.66 -2.32
C PRO A 147 13.99 5.95 -2.13
N PHE A 148 13.16 5.88 -3.18
CA PHE A 148 11.77 6.32 -3.15
C PHE A 148 10.89 5.58 -2.14
N SER A 149 11.16 4.31 -1.90
CA SER A 149 10.44 3.51 -0.92
C SER A 149 10.81 3.86 0.55
N LEU A 150 12.01 4.41 0.77
CA LEU A 150 12.62 4.58 2.10
C LEU A 150 11.82 5.44 3.07
N ARG A 151 12.04 5.28 4.38
CA ARG A 151 11.58 6.24 5.39
C ARG A 151 12.49 7.44 5.47
N ALA A 152 12.06 8.51 6.16
CA ALA A 152 12.80 9.77 6.29
C ALA A 152 14.26 9.55 6.73
N ARG A 153 14.47 8.76 7.79
CA ARG A 153 15.79 8.52 8.39
C ARG A 153 16.80 7.82 7.47
N GLU A 154 16.32 7.07 6.47
CA GLU A 154 17.15 6.33 5.52
C GLU A 154 17.19 6.99 4.13
N PHE A 155 16.35 7.99 3.89
CA PHE A 155 16.26 8.65 2.59
C PHE A 155 17.47 9.54 2.34
N GLN A 156 18.55 8.93 1.85
CA GLN A 156 19.71 9.59 1.28
C GLN A 156 19.58 9.57 -0.24
N SER A 157 18.64 10.35 -0.78
CA SER A 157 18.48 10.43 -2.22
C SER A 157 19.46 11.46 -2.81
N PRO A 158 20.32 11.09 -3.77
CA PRO A 158 21.05 12.07 -4.55
C PRO A 158 20.13 12.85 -5.52
N PHE A 159 18.87 12.42 -5.66
CA PHE A 159 17.88 12.99 -6.59
C PHE A 159 16.83 13.87 -5.91
N SER A 160 16.75 13.84 -4.58
CA SER A 160 15.91 14.76 -3.81
C SER A 160 16.56 15.02 -2.45
N THR A 161 17.16 16.20 -2.31
CA THR A 161 17.56 16.80 -1.04
C THR A 161 16.44 17.66 -0.47
N ASP A 162 15.20 17.44 -0.92
CA ASP A 162 14.08 18.26 -0.52
C ASP A 162 13.76 17.99 0.96
N ALA A 163 14.17 18.94 1.79
CA ALA A 163 13.93 18.93 3.23
C ALA A 163 12.44 18.81 3.53
N GLU A 164 11.56 19.24 2.62
CA GLU A 164 10.11 19.13 2.79
C GLU A 164 9.63 17.68 2.65
N ILE A 165 10.16 16.90 1.68
CA ILE A 165 9.83 15.47 1.54
C ILE A 165 10.28 14.69 2.78
N LEU A 166 11.51 14.94 3.24
CA LEU A 166 12.04 14.33 4.45
C LEU A 166 11.19 14.67 5.67
N LYS A 167 10.81 15.94 5.82
CA LYS A 167 9.95 16.40 6.90
C LYS A 167 8.58 15.73 6.84
N ARG A 168 7.95 15.62 5.67
CA ARG A 168 6.62 14.99 5.54
C ARG A 168 6.64 13.50 5.90
N ARG A 169 7.68 12.77 5.47
CA ARG A 169 7.92 11.37 5.87
C ARG A 169 8.07 11.24 7.39
N ASP A 170 8.85 12.14 8.00
CA ASP A 170 9.08 12.17 9.45
C ASP A 170 7.80 12.55 10.21
N ASP A 171 7.05 13.56 9.74
CA ASP A 171 5.77 13.98 10.31
C ASP A 171 4.75 12.82 10.33
N LEU A 172 4.64 12.07 9.22
CA LEU A 172 3.75 10.91 9.12
C LEU A 172 4.20 9.77 10.04
N GLU A 173 5.50 9.45 10.05
CA GLU A 173 6.06 8.42 10.92
C GLU A 173 5.84 8.76 12.41
N ASN A 174 6.17 9.98 12.81
CA ASN A 174 6.02 10.45 14.17
C ASN A 174 4.56 10.47 14.61
N LEU A 175 3.65 10.91 13.73
CA LEU A 175 2.20 10.85 13.96
C LEU A 175 1.76 9.42 14.28
N MET A 176 2.07 8.46 13.40
CA MET A 176 1.62 7.09 13.55
C MET A 176 2.21 6.44 14.81
N GLN A 177 3.48 6.73 15.12
CA GLN A 177 4.11 6.26 16.36
C GLN A 177 3.50 6.89 17.62
N GLU A 178 3.20 8.20 17.60
CA GLU A 178 2.58 8.91 18.72
C GLU A 178 1.20 8.34 19.03
N VAL A 179 0.35 8.20 18.02
CA VAL A 179 -1.01 7.68 18.19
C VAL A 179 -0.98 6.22 18.64
N GLY A 180 -0.09 5.40 18.06
CA GLY A 180 0.12 4.03 18.51
C GLY A 180 0.51 3.95 19.99
N ARG A 181 1.49 4.76 20.42
CA ARG A 181 1.90 4.84 21.84
C ARG A 181 0.74 5.28 22.74
N ALA A 182 -0.04 6.27 22.34
CA ALA A 182 -1.18 6.76 23.10
C ALA A 182 -2.28 5.69 23.29
N HIS A 183 -2.41 4.75 22.36
CA HIS A 183 -3.33 3.60 22.46
C HIS A 183 -2.70 2.35 23.10
N GLY A 184 -1.50 2.46 23.67
CA GLY A 184 -0.80 1.32 24.27
C GLY A 184 -0.28 0.30 23.25
N GLN A 185 -0.22 0.67 21.97
CA GLN A 185 0.19 -0.19 20.86
C GLN A 185 1.29 0.49 20.03
N PRO A 186 2.56 0.51 20.51
CA PRO A 186 3.65 1.13 19.77
C PRO A 186 3.78 0.54 18.36
N LEU A 187 3.69 1.42 17.35
CA LEU A 187 3.88 1.02 15.96
C LEU A 187 5.38 0.97 15.63
N SER A 188 5.76 -0.09 14.94
CA SER A 188 7.08 -0.29 14.39
C SER A 188 7.15 0.31 13.00
N CYS A 189 8.07 1.23 12.82
CA CYS A 189 8.50 1.73 11.52
C CYS A 189 9.85 1.08 11.12
N LYS A 190 10.21 -0.08 11.70
CA LYS A 190 11.55 -0.68 11.54
C LYS A 190 11.88 -1.18 10.13
N ILE A 191 10.89 -1.46 9.28
CA ILE A 191 11.18 -1.63 7.85
C ILE A 191 11.53 -0.24 7.32
N SER A 192 12.82 -0.06 7.06
CA SER A 192 13.49 1.14 6.54
C SER A 192 12.93 1.62 5.20
N ASP A 193 12.17 0.77 4.53
CA ASP A 193 12.04 0.77 3.08
C ASP A 193 10.62 0.95 2.57
N GLU A 194 9.64 1.20 3.44
CA GLU A 194 8.25 1.46 3.04
C GLU A 194 7.69 2.57 3.93
N TRP A 195 7.65 3.81 3.41
CA TRP A 195 7.10 4.94 4.16
C TRP A 195 5.58 4.86 4.38
N TRP A 196 4.89 4.00 3.61
CA TRP A 196 3.44 3.82 3.64
C TRP A 196 2.95 2.68 4.54
N ASP A 197 3.78 1.68 4.87
CA ASP A 197 3.42 0.52 5.73
C ASP A 197 3.43 0.94 7.21
N PHE A 198 2.38 0.62 7.97
CA PHE A 198 2.36 0.84 9.42
C PHE A 198 1.79 -0.39 10.13
N ARG A 199 2.50 -0.83 11.17
CA ARG A 199 2.17 -2.04 11.94
C ARG A 199 2.82 -2.03 13.33
N PRO A 200 2.33 -2.81 14.29
CA PRO A 200 3.04 -3.05 15.56
C PRO A 200 4.44 -3.66 15.39
N VAL A 201 5.21 -3.68 16.49
CA VAL A 201 6.47 -4.44 16.55
C VAL A 201 6.26 -5.96 16.32
N PRO A 202 7.23 -6.67 15.74
CA PRO A 202 7.13 -8.11 15.48
C PRO A 202 6.71 -8.96 16.68
N ASP A 203 7.25 -8.68 17.87
CA ASP A 203 6.91 -9.40 19.10
C ASP A 203 5.43 -9.31 19.47
N TYR A 204 4.74 -8.27 19.00
CA TYR A 204 3.32 -8.13 19.20
C TYR A 204 2.53 -8.93 18.16
N TYR A 205 2.70 -8.63 16.86
CA TYR A 205 1.86 -9.26 15.85
C TYR A 205 2.18 -10.75 15.65
N ASN A 206 3.42 -11.21 15.90
CA ASN A 206 3.77 -12.63 15.83
C ASN A 206 3.07 -13.48 16.90
N GLN A 207 2.42 -12.86 17.89
CA GLN A 207 1.55 -13.58 18.81
C GLN A 207 0.29 -14.09 18.13
N PHE A 208 -0.08 -13.61 16.94
CA PHE A 208 -1.28 -14.01 16.22
C PHE A 208 -0.96 -14.91 15.03
N ALA A 209 -1.80 -15.92 14.80
CA ALA A 209 -1.71 -16.75 13.61
C ALA A 209 -2.05 -15.91 12.35
N PRO A 210 -1.34 -16.11 11.22
CA PRO A 210 -1.76 -15.50 9.96
C PRO A 210 -3.08 -16.15 9.50
N LEU A 211 -3.93 -15.36 8.87
CA LEU A 211 -5.21 -15.76 8.31
C LEU A 211 -5.05 -16.12 6.83
N SER A 212 -5.55 -17.29 6.48
CA SER A 212 -5.82 -17.68 5.10
C SER A 212 -7.21 -17.18 4.68
N ASN A 213 -7.51 -17.22 3.38
CA ASN A 213 -8.85 -16.89 2.90
C ASN A 213 -9.92 -17.87 3.42
N ASN A 214 -9.51 -19.10 3.77
CA ASN A 214 -10.39 -20.13 4.35
C ASN A 214 -10.70 -19.90 5.83
N ASP A 215 -9.88 -19.13 6.55
CA ASP A 215 -10.13 -18.75 7.94
C ASP A 215 -11.16 -17.59 8.05
N LEU A 216 -11.53 -17.00 6.91
CA LEU A 216 -12.44 -15.87 6.83
C LEU A 216 -13.89 -16.33 6.54
N PRO A 217 -14.89 -15.72 7.18
CA PRO A 217 -16.28 -15.79 6.72
C PRO A 217 -16.39 -15.38 5.25
N ASP A 218 -17.35 -15.96 4.52
CA ASP A 218 -17.51 -15.72 3.07
C ASP A 218 -17.56 -14.23 2.69
N TYR A 219 -18.20 -13.40 3.51
CA TYR A 219 -18.32 -11.96 3.28
C TYR A 219 -17.04 -11.16 3.55
N MET A 220 -16.03 -11.78 4.18
CA MET A 220 -14.73 -11.20 4.49
C MET A 220 -13.62 -11.66 3.53
N ARG A 221 -13.86 -12.73 2.76
CA ARG A 221 -12.85 -13.27 1.83
C ARG A 221 -12.35 -12.20 0.88
N MET A 222 -11.04 -12.18 0.65
CA MET A 222 -10.35 -11.15 -0.14
C MET A 222 -10.04 -11.61 -1.56
N LEU A 223 -9.95 -12.93 -1.74
CA LEU A 223 -9.76 -13.56 -3.04
C LEU A 223 -11.11 -14.02 -3.59
N PRO A 224 -11.25 -14.09 -4.92
CA PRO A 224 -12.41 -14.72 -5.52
C PRO A 224 -12.57 -16.16 -5.03
N SER A 225 -13.81 -16.67 -4.96
CA SER A 225 -14.01 -18.13 -4.88
C SER A 225 -13.42 -18.78 -6.14
N ASP A 226 -13.13 -20.08 -6.07
CA ASP A 226 -12.61 -20.89 -7.20
C ASP A 226 -13.46 -20.79 -8.49
N ASP A 227 -14.65 -20.17 -8.42
CA ASP A 227 -15.58 -19.93 -9.53
C ASP A 227 -15.29 -18.67 -10.37
N VAL A 228 -14.38 -17.79 -9.96
CA VAL A 228 -13.95 -16.68 -10.82
C VAL A 228 -12.75 -17.14 -11.63
N PRO A 229 -12.89 -17.33 -12.95
CA PRO A 229 -11.79 -17.83 -13.77
C PRO A 229 -10.59 -16.90 -13.59
N PRO A 230 -9.36 -17.45 -13.45
CA PRO A 230 -8.17 -16.63 -13.40
C PRO A 230 -8.20 -15.74 -14.64
N ARG A 231 -8.32 -14.42 -14.43
CA ARG A 231 -8.14 -13.48 -15.53
C ARG A 231 -6.79 -13.83 -16.13
N ASN A 232 -6.77 -14.08 -17.44
CA ASN A 232 -5.54 -14.32 -18.16
C ASN A 232 -4.64 -13.10 -17.91
N TYR A 233 -3.69 -13.23 -17.00
CA TYR A 233 -2.66 -12.25 -16.67
C TYR A 233 -1.67 -12.19 -17.86
N LYS A 234 -2.17 -11.81 -19.03
CA LYS A 234 -1.33 -11.47 -20.17
C LYS A 234 -0.86 -10.05 -19.92
N ASP A 235 0.35 -9.99 -19.37
CA ASP A 235 1.17 -8.81 -19.11
C ASP A 235 0.51 -7.74 -18.22
N PRO A 236 1.19 -7.27 -17.15
CA PRO A 236 0.87 -5.96 -16.63
C PRO A 236 1.09 -5.00 -17.80
N VAL A 237 0.01 -4.42 -18.33
CA VAL A 237 0.12 -3.21 -19.13
C VAL A 237 0.62 -2.14 -18.16
N LEU A 238 1.93 -2.14 -17.90
CA LEU A 238 2.68 -0.98 -17.50
C LEU A 238 2.34 0.06 -18.55
N PHE A 239 1.48 1.02 -18.18
CA PHE A 239 0.88 1.98 -19.11
C PHE A 239 1.93 2.54 -20.09
N GLU A 240 1.96 2.00 -21.31
CA GLU A 240 2.68 2.59 -22.42
C GLU A 240 1.91 3.86 -22.81
N ALA A 241 2.52 5.03 -22.61
CA ALA A 241 1.98 6.24 -23.18
C ALA A 241 2.18 6.16 -24.70
N VAL A 242 1.11 5.80 -25.42
CA VAL A 242 1.07 5.85 -26.88
C VAL A 242 1.16 7.31 -27.30
N SER A 243 2.28 7.70 -27.91
CA SER A 243 2.36 8.95 -28.66
C SER A 243 2.42 8.64 -30.16
N LYS A 244 1.68 9.41 -30.94
CA LYS A 244 1.79 9.42 -32.41
C LYS A 244 2.72 10.56 -32.76
N ASP A 245 3.75 10.29 -33.54
CA ASP A 245 4.55 11.37 -34.12
C ASP A 245 3.71 12.17 -35.14
N ALA A 246 4.27 13.28 -35.63
CA ALA A 246 3.61 14.14 -36.61
C ALA A 246 3.26 13.43 -37.94
N SER A 247 3.79 12.22 -38.18
CA SER A 247 3.49 11.38 -39.34
C SER A 247 2.39 10.33 -39.08
N GLY A 248 1.85 10.28 -37.86
CA GLY A 248 0.86 9.30 -37.42
C GLY A 248 1.44 7.92 -37.10
N LYS A 249 2.77 7.78 -37.10
CA LYS A 249 3.46 6.53 -36.75
C LYS A 249 3.53 6.41 -35.23
N VAL A 250 3.17 5.22 -34.73
CA VAL A 250 3.23 4.90 -33.30
C VAL A 250 4.69 4.61 -32.95
N THR A 251 5.22 5.32 -31.95
CA THR A 251 6.57 5.11 -31.43
C THR A 251 6.54 4.83 -29.93
N TYR A 252 7.34 3.86 -29.50
CA TYR A 252 7.49 3.45 -28.11
C TYR A 252 8.64 4.24 -27.47
N ALA A 253 8.37 5.02 -26.42
CA ALA A 253 9.40 5.74 -25.68
C ALA A 253 9.87 4.92 -24.46
N PRO A 254 11.19 4.81 -24.20
CA PRO A 254 11.69 4.22 -22.96
C PRO A 254 11.22 5.03 -21.75
N ILE A 255 10.70 4.33 -20.74
CA ILE A 255 10.14 4.85 -19.47
C ILE A 255 11.06 5.89 -18.77
N ALA A 256 12.38 5.85 -19.01
CA ALA A 256 13.36 6.72 -18.38
C ALA A 256 13.22 8.22 -18.71
N GLU A 257 12.74 8.60 -19.90
CA GLU A 257 12.72 10.01 -20.33
C GLU A 257 11.55 10.82 -19.73
N ARG A 258 10.52 10.16 -19.19
CA ARG A 258 9.33 10.83 -18.65
C ARG A 258 9.51 11.33 -17.21
N PHE A 259 10.38 10.68 -16.42
CA PHE A 259 10.61 11.03 -15.01
C PHE A 259 11.49 12.27 -14.82
N ALA A 260 12.28 12.67 -15.83
CA ALA A 260 13.08 13.89 -15.77
C ALA A 260 12.28 15.17 -16.09
N GLN A 261 11.08 15.03 -16.70
CA GLN A 261 10.34 16.18 -17.25
C GLN A 261 8.90 16.33 -16.76
N ASN A 262 8.36 15.40 -15.96
CA ASN A 262 7.00 15.50 -15.45
C ASN A 262 6.94 15.31 -13.93
N ARG A 263 6.74 16.41 -13.19
CA ARG A 263 5.95 16.36 -11.94
C ARG A 263 4.58 15.78 -12.31
N PRO A 264 4.01 14.80 -11.57
CA PRO A 264 2.73 14.24 -11.96
C PRO A 264 1.61 15.26 -11.70
N PRO A 265 0.73 15.55 -12.66
CA PRO A 265 -0.65 15.87 -12.34
C PRO A 265 -1.39 14.52 -12.22
N ALA A 266 -1.79 14.14 -11.01
CA ALA A 266 -2.72 13.02 -10.83
C ALA A 266 -3.63 13.30 -9.64
N GLU A 267 -4.83 13.77 -9.93
CA GLU A 267 -5.96 13.77 -9.01
C GLU A 267 -6.36 12.32 -8.75
N ILE A 268 -6.36 11.86 -7.50
CA ILE A 268 -7.15 10.68 -7.15
C ILE A 268 -8.59 11.18 -7.12
N LEU A 269 -9.29 11.04 -8.24
CA LEU A 269 -10.73 11.27 -8.29
C LEU A 269 -11.41 10.17 -7.47
N LEU A 270 -11.56 10.42 -6.17
CA LEU A 270 -12.45 9.63 -5.33
C LEU A 270 -13.88 10.11 -5.56
N PRO A 271 -14.86 9.20 -5.66
CA PRO A 271 -16.25 9.60 -5.77
C PRO A 271 -16.62 10.39 -4.52
N VAL A 272 -16.97 11.67 -4.71
CA VAL A 272 -17.48 12.53 -3.65
C VAL A 272 -18.79 11.91 -3.17
N ALA A 273 -18.86 11.53 -1.89
CA ALA A 273 -20.11 11.10 -1.29
C ALA A 273 -21.12 12.26 -1.37
N SER A 274 -22.30 11.99 -1.91
CA SER A 274 -23.45 12.90 -1.92
C SER A 274 -24.37 12.59 -0.76
#